data_AF-A0A954YF89-F1
#
_entry.id   AF-A0A954YF89-F1
#
_cell.length_a   1.000
_cell.length_b   1.000
_cell.length_c   1.000
_cell.angle_alpha   90.00
_cell.angle_beta   90.00
_cell.angle_gamma   90.00
#
_symmetry.space_group_name_H-M   'P 1'
#
loop_
_entity.id
_entity.type
_entity.pdbx_description
1 polymer ?
#
loop_
_entity_poly.entity_id
_entity_poly.type
_entity_poly.pdbx_seq_one_letter_code
_entity_poly.pdbx_strand_id
1 'polypeptide(L)'
;MPTNRRHTEFFGPDLGRGPFSSNNAAVASVQIATALAQLHTPLLRDTTEILDHASFIRSLADTLFPDQASAIRFNVGDEDSDAIEVTIYDDSRQYSLLHVWLADDTGKGETVTTPSEVTWPGGAILETITLRKRYFIISPNTGVVSVTIKYTGAHDYRLAVARNGRIYYSPLIRFEV
;
A
#
# COMPACT_ATOMS: atom_id res chain seq x y z
N MET A 1 9.32 -30.60 35.40
CA MET A 1 8.25 -29.71 34.91
C MET A 1 8.76 -29.02 33.65
N PRO A 2 8.11 -29.18 32.49
CA PRO A 2 8.60 -28.56 31.27
C PRO A 2 8.32 -27.06 31.30
N THR A 3 9.40 -26.27 31.28
CA THR A 3 9.41 -24.81 31.19
C THR A 3 8.73 -24.37 29.90
N ASN A 4 7.56 -23.75 30.04
CA ASN A 4 6.78 -23.15 28.96
C ASN A 4 7.44 -21.82 28.55
N ARG A 5 8.63 -21.89 27.93
CA ARG A 5 9.25 -20.78 27.20
C ARG A 5 8.42 -20.55 25.94
N ARG A 6 7.33 -19.80 26.09
CA ARG A 6 6.55 -19.29 24.97
C ARG A 6 7.49 -18.45 24.10
N HIS A 7 7.63 -18.85 22.85
CA HIS A 7 8.33 -18.16 21.77
C HIS A 7 8.03 -16.64 21.81
N THR A 8 8.95 -15.85 22.35
CA THR A 8 9.01 -14.38 22.18
C THR A 8 9.86 -14.02 20.97
N GLU A 9 9.66 -14.74 19.86
CA GLU A 9 10.41 -14.52 18.62
C GLU A 9 9.43 -14.53 17.45
N PHE A 10 8.68 -13.44 17.33
CA PHE A 10 8.18 -13.02 16.02
C PHE A 10 8.51 -11.56 15.71
N PHE A 11 8.89 -10.77 16.73
CA PHE A 11 9.48 -9.45 16.56
C PHE A 11 10.63 -9.31 17.57
N GLY A 12 11.85 -9.56 17.13
CA GLY A 12 13.05 -9.26 17.92
C GLY A 12 13.20 -7.75 18.18
N PRO A 13 14.07 -7.33 19.11
CA PRO A 13 14.33 -5.92 19.45
C PRO A 13 14.97 -5.08 18.33
N ASP A 14 14.96 -5.55 17.08
CA ASP A 14 15.56 -4.88 15.92
C ASP A 14 14.55 -4.06 15.09
N LEU A 15 13.43 -3.66 15.72
CA LEU A 15 12.49 -2.67 15.18
C LEU A 15 13.04 -1.24 15.21
N GLY A 16 14.29 -1.02 15.61
CA GLY A 16 14.86 0.33 15.78
C GLY A 16 15.53 0.94 14.56
N ARG A 17 15.80 0.18 13.48
CA ARG A 17 16.67 0.66 12.38
C ARG A 17 16.19 0.33 10.97
N GLY A 18 14.91 0.03 10.80
CA GLY A 18 14.28 -0.12 9.49
C GLY A 18 13.16 0.89 9.26
N PRO A 19 12.65 1.01 8.01
CA PRO A 19 11.47 1.82 7.68
C PRO A 19 10.19 1.42 8.45
N PHE A 20 10.25 0.36 9.26
CA PHE A 20 9.22 -0.13 10.18
C PHE A 20 9.45 0.26 11.65
N SER A 21 10.22 1.32 11.90
CA SER A 21 10.45 1.78 13.28
C SER A 21 9.15 2.18 13.97
N SER A 22 9.02 1.82 15.26
CA SER A 22 7.86 2.11 16.13
C SER A 22 7.55 3.61 16.30
N ASN A 23 8.37 4.48 15.74
CA ASN A 23 8.15 5.93 15.72
C ASN A 23 7.17 6.38 14.63
N ASN A 24 6.81 5.50 13.68
CA ASN A 24 5.73 5.77 12.74
C ASN A 24 4.38 5.42 13.38
N ALA A 25 3.54 6.43 13.60
CA ALA A 25 2.24 6.29 14.25
C ALA A 25 1.35 5.19 13.63
N ALA A 26 1.42 5.00 12.31
CA ALA A 26 0.64 3.99 11.62
C ALA A 26 1.20 2.56 11.75
N VAL A 27 2.50 2.42 12.05
CA VAL A 27 3.10 1.12 12.39
C VAL A 27 2.80 0.81 13.86
N ALA A 28 2.92 1.82 14.73
CA ALA A 28 2.59 1.73 16.14
C ALA A 28 1.12 1.34 16.37
N SER A 29 0.18 1.89 15.59
CA SER A 29 -1.24 1.53 15.67
C SER A 29 -1.51 0.05 15.41
N VAL A 30 -0.85 -0.52 14.40
CA VAL A 30 -0.94 -1.95 14.08
C VAL A 30 -0.28 -2.80 15.16
N GLN A 31 0.87 -2.39 15.68
CA GLN A 31 1.55 -3.08 16.78
C GLN A 31 0.69 -3.11 18.06
N ILE A 32 0.08 -1.98 18.41
CA ILE A 32 -0.84 -1.86 19.56
C ILE A 32 -2.07 -2.74 19.34
N ALA A 33 -2.70 -2.69 18.16
CA ALA A 33 -3.83 -3.54 17.83
C ALA A 33 -3.46 -5.03 17.87
N THR A 34 -2.27 -5.40 17.40
CA THR A 34 -1.76 -6.78 17.46
C THR A 34 -1.60 -7.23 18.92
N ALA A 35 -1.00 -6.40 19.77
CA ALA A 35 -0.83 -6.70 21.19
C ALA A 35 -2.17 -6.88 21.92
N LEU A 36 -3.17 -6.06 21.58
CA LEU A 36 -4.52 -6.17 22.13
C LEU A 36 -5.26 -7.41 21.59
N ALA A 37 -5.08 -7.75 20.31
CA ALA A 37 -5.67 -8.93 19.70
C ALA A 37 -5.14 -10.24 20.31
N GLN A 38 -3.89 -10.25 20.80
CA GLN A 38 -3.31 -11.41 21.51
C GLN A 38 -3.98 -11.72 22.86
N LEU A 39 -4.74 -10.78 23.44
CA LEU A 39 -5.55 -11.03 24.63
C LEU A 39 -6.77 -11.91 24.31
N HIS A 40 -7.18 -11.98 23.04
CA HIS A 40 -8.19 -12.90 22.56
C HIS A 40 -7.56 -14.26 22.22
N THR A 41 -8.35 -15.31 22.47
CA THR A 41 -8.11 -16.76 22.36
C THR A 41 -7.02 -17.22 21.39
N PRO A 42 -6.21 -18.26 21.71
CA PRO A 42 -5.20 -18.79 20.81
C PRO A 42 -5.80 -19.24 19.47
N LEU A 43 -5.24 -18.73 18.37
CA LEU A 43 -5.55 -19.18 17.02
C LEU A 43 -5.18 -20.64 16.85
N LEU A 44 -6.07 -21.42 16.24
CA LEU A 44 -5.66 -22.68 15.64
C LEU A 44 -4.81 -22.32 14.41
N ARG A 45 -3.79 -23.13 14.10
CA ARG A 45 -2.87 -22.87 12.98
C ARG A 45 -3.52 -23.21 11.61
N ASP A 46 -4.78 -22.84 11.43
CA ASP A 46 -5.47 -22.93 10.15
C ASP A 46 -5.24 -21.64 9.33
N THR A 47 -5.16 -21.78 8.01
CA THR A 47 -4.89 -20.65 7.12
C THR A 47 -6.04 -19.64 7.11
N THR A 48 -7.29 -20.13 7.18
CA THR A 48 -8.48 -19.27 7.21
C THR A 48 -8.49 -18.42 8.47
N GLU A 49 -8.28 -19.04 9.64
CA GLU A 49 -8.23 -18.33 10.92
C GLU A 49 -7.09 -17.29 10.97
N ILE A 50 -5.93 -17.59 10.36
CA ILE A 50 -4.82 -16.64 10.30
C ILE A 50 -5.21 -15.40 9.47
N LEU A 51 -5.88 -15.58 8.34
CA LEU A 51 -6.33 -14.48 7.49
C LEU A 51 -7.44 -13.65 8.15
N ASP A 52 -8.38 -14.33 8.83
CA ASP A 52 -9.45 -13.68 9.59
C ASP A 52 -8.87 -12.87 10.76
N HIS A 53 -7.89 -13.41 11.48
CA HIS A 53 -7.24 -12.70 12.58
C HIS A 53 -6.39 -11.52 12.11
N ALA A 54 -5.69 -11.65 10.98
CA ALA A 54 -4.99 -10.52 10.37
C ALA A 54 -5.96 -9.39 9.99
N SER A 55 -7.14 -9.75 9.46
CA SER A 55 -8.22 -8.81 9.14
C SER A 55 -8.79 -8.14 10.40
N PHE A 56 -8.95 -8.89 11.49
CA PHE A 56 -9.38 -8.38 12.80
C PHE A 56 -8.37 -7.39 13.40
N ILE A 57 -7.07 -7.72 13.42
CA ILE A 57 -6.02 -6.79 13.88
C ILE A 57 -6.11 -5.49 13.09
N ARG A 58 -6.36 -5.58 11.79
CA ARG A 58 -6.42 -4.42 10.91
C ARG A 58 -7.63 -3.54 11.19
N SER A 59 -8.81 -4.13 11.36
CA SER A 59 -10.03 -3.38 11.71
C SER A 59 -9.93 -2.76 13.11
N LEU A 60 -9.30 -3.45 14.05
CA LEU A 60 -9.02 -2.91 15.39
C LEU A 60 -8.07 -1.71 15.32
N ALA A 61 -7.00 -1.79 14.53
CA ALA A 61 -6.08 -0.67 14.33
C ALA A 61 -6.78 0.57 13.75
N ASP A 62 -7.68 0.39 12.78
CA ASP A 62 -8.46 1.48 12.19
C ASP A 62 -9.45 2.10 13.16
N THR A 63 -10.05 1.27 14.01
CA THR A 63 -11.00 1.74 15.03
C THR A 63 -10.28 2.55 16.12
N LEU A 64 -9.10 2.10 16.54
CA LEU A 64 -8.32 2.76 17.59
C LEU A 64 -7.61 4.04 17.10
N PHE A 65 -7.22 4.08 15.83
CA PHE A 65 -6.44 5.17 15.24
C PHE A 65 -7.04 5.60 13.89
N PRO A 66 -8.25 6.21 13.88
CA PRO A 66 -8.97 6.55 12.66
C PRO A 66 -8.26 7.60 11.80
N ASP A 67 -7.45 8.45 12.40
CA ASP A 67 -6.56 9.39 11.72
C ASP A 67 -5.49 8.67 10.87
N GLN A 68 -5.02 7.52 11.36
CA GLN A 68 -4.05 6.66 10.67
C GLN A 68 -4.70 5.67 9.69
N ALA A 69 -6.03 5.52 9.73
CA ALA A 69 -6.81 4.68 8.83
C ALA A 69 -6.99 5.28 7.42
N SER A 70 -6.43 6.47 7.17
CA SER A 70 -6.59 7.26 5.94
C SER A 70 -6.42 6.41 4.68
N ALA A 71 -7.52 6.30 3.91
CA ALA A 71 -7.59 5.46 2.72
C ALA A 71 -6.98 6.16 1.50
N ILE A 72 -6.47 5.33 0.58
CA ILE A 72 -6.20 5.74 -0.79
C ILE A 72 -7.42 5.36 -1.64
N ARG A 73 -7.96 6.32 -2.38
CA ARG A 73 -8.99 6.09 -3.40
C ARG A 73 -8.42 6.40 -4.77
N PHE A 74 -8.99 5.77 -5.80
CA PHE A 74 -8.54 5.93 -7.17
C PHE A 74 -9.70 6.36 -8.05
N ASN A 75 -9.39 7.16 -9.06
CA ASN A 75 -10.21 7.32 -10.25
C ASN A 75 -9.34 6.98 -11.46
N VAL A 76 -9.77 6.05 -12.29
CA VAL A 76 -9.11 5.69 -13.54
C VAL A 76 -9.94 6.32 -14.65
N GLY A 77 -9.32 7.18 -15.45
CA GLY A 77 -9.95 7.80 -16.60
C GLY A 77 -10.08 6.84 -17.77
N ASP A 78 -10.70 7.34 -18.84
CA ASP A 78 -10.76 6.64 -20.12
C ASP A 78 -9.42 6.77 -20.86
N GLU A 79 -9.19 5.87 -21.81
CA GLU A 79 -8.05 5.94 -22.71
C GLU A 79 -8.23 7.05 -23.76
N ASP A 80 -7.24 7.91 -23.86
CA ASP A 80 -7.10 8.92 -24.91
C ASP A 80 -5.70 8.82 -25.51
N SER A 81 -5.60 8.44 -26.79
CA SER A 81 -4.34 8.44 -27.55
C SER A 81 -3.22 7.63 -26.86
N ASP A 82 -3.47 6.34 -26.59
CA ASP A 82 -2.59 5.42 -25.87
C ASP A 82 -2.24 5.88 -24.44
N ALA A 83 -3.03 6.81 -23.84
CA ALA A 83 -2.78 7.38 -22.53
C ALA A 83 -4.00 7.26 -21.62
N ILE A 84 -3.77 6.85 -20.37
CA ILE A 84 -4.80 6.81 -19.33
C ILE A 84 -4.32 7.61 -18.12
N GLU A 85 -5.14 8.55 -17.68
CA GLU A 85 -4.90 9.28 -16.43
C GLU A 85 -5.52 8.54 -15.25
N VAL A 86 -4.73 8.38 -14.19
CA VAL A 86 -5.17 7.85 -12.90
C VAL A 86 -4.99 8.91 -11.84
N THR A 87 -6.06 9.27 -11.17
CA THR A 87 -6.04 10.16 -10.01
C THR A 87 -6.04 9.35 -8.72
N ILE A 88 -5.07 9.62 -7.84
CA ILE A 88 -4.94 9.07 -6.51
C ILE A 88 -5.41 10.12 -5.51
N TYR A 89 -6.39 9.76 -4.69
CA TYR A 89 -6.88 10.56 -3.58
C TYR A 89 -6.33 9.99 -2.26
N ASP A 90 -5.51 10.77 -1.58
CA ASP A 90 -5.07 10.54 -0.21
C ASP A 90 -5.96 11.34 0.75
N ASP A 91 -6.84 10.63 1.45
CA ASP A 91 -7.83 11.24 2.34
C ASP A 91 -7.20 11.95 3.55
N SER A 92 -5.91 11.75 3.83
CA SER A 92 -5.23 12.47 4.92
C SER A 92 -5.01 13.95 4.65
N ARG A 93 -4.95 14.37 3.37
CA ARG A 93 -4.70 15.76 2.95
C ARG A 93 -3.46 16.39 3.62
N GLN A 94 -2.43 15.59 3.80
CA GLN A 94 -1.11 15.99 4.29
C GLN A 94 -0.05 15.52 3.31
N TYR A 95 1.13 16.14 3.38
CA TYR A 95 2.28 15.64 2.63
C TYR A 95 2.61 14.22 3.09
N SER A 96 2.40 13.24 2.21
CA SER A 96 2.68 11.83 2.49
C SER A 96 3.62 11.26 1.45
N LEU A 97 4.54 10.42 1.90
CA LEU A 97 5.34 9.59 1.00
C LEU A 97 4.48 8.41 0.53
N LEU A 98 4.25 8.34 -0.77
CA LEU A 98 3.58 7.24 -1.45
C LEU A 98 4.63 6.40 -2.17
N HIS A 99 4.58 5.09 -1.93
CA HIS A 99 5.37 4.14 -2.69
C HIS A 99 4.50 3.51 -3.76
N VAL A 100 4.80 3.74 -5.03
CA VAL A 100 3.89 3.40 -6.14
C VAL A 100 4.57 2.47 -7.13
N TRP A 101 3.85 1.47 -7.62
CA TRP A 101 4.28 0.64 -8.75
C TRP A 101 3.11 0.23 -9.63
N LEU A 102 3.42 -0.09 -10.89
CA LEU A 102 2.48 -0.78 -11.79
C LEU A 102 2.57 -2.28 -11.55
N ALA A 103 1.42 -2.94 -11.48
CA ALA A 103 1.28 -4.38 -11.30
C ALA A 103 0.36 -4.94 -12.39
N ASP A 104 0.57 -6.21 -12.77
CA ASP A 104 -0.29 -6.87 -13.77
C ASP A 104 -1.63 -7.33 -13.16
N ASP A 105 -1.69 -7.50 -11.82
CA ASP A 105 -2.94 -7.79 -11.12
C ASP A 105 -2.83 -7.45 -9.61
N THR A 106 -3.94 -7.59 -8.90
CA THR A 106 -4.05 -7.40 -7.46
C THR A 106 -3.18 -8.42 -6.72
N GLY A 107 -2.37 -7.95 -5.76
CA GLY A 107 -1.46 -8.79 -4.99
C GLY A 107 -0.18 -9.17 -5.74
N LYS A 108 0.01 -8.71 -6.99
CA LYS A 108 1.24 -8.89 -7.74
C LYS A 108 2.25 -7.80 -7.43
N GLY A 109 3.51 -8.15 -7.61
CA GLY A 109 4.61 -7.19 -7.56
C GLY A 109 4.62 -6.26 -8.77
N GLU A 110 5.79 -5.68 -9.03
CA GLU A 110 6.03 -4.86 -10.21
C GLU A 110 5.75 -5.63 -11.51
N THR A 111 5.10 -4.97 -12.46
CA THR A 111 4.80 -5.50 -13.80
C THR A 111 6.08 -5.85 -14.57
N VAL A 112 6.01 -6.92 -15.37
CA VAL A 112 7.09 -7.27 -16.30
C VAL A 112 7.04 -6.39 -17.55
N THR A 113 5.86 -5.94 -17.96
CA THR A 113 5.66 -5.11 -19.14
C THR A 113 5.91 -3.64 -18.81
N THR A 114 6.84 -3.00 -19.52
CA THR A 114 7.17 -1.58 -19.28
C THR A 114 6.22 -0.69 -20.08
N PRO A 115 5.56 0.30 -19.47
CA PRO A 115 4.80 1.29 -20.23
C PRO A 115 5.72 2.15 -21.09
N SER A 116 5.16 2.72 -22.16
CA SER A 116 5.85 3.61 -23.10
C SER A 116 6.29 4.90 -22.40
N GLU A 117 5.42 5.47 -21.57
CA GLU A 117 5.67 6.70 -20.82
C GLU A 117 4.87 6.69 -19.51
N VAL A 118 5.40 7.31 -18.46
CA VAL A 118 4.64 7.61 -17.23
C VAL A 118 5.03 9.01 -16.79
N THR A 119 4.05 9.90 -16.68
CA THR A 119 4.22 11.28 -16.24
C THR A 119 3.40 11.54 -14.99
N TRP A 120 3.86 12.48 -14.17
CA TRP A 120 3.23 12.85 -12.90
C TRP A 120 2.87 14.34 -12.92
N PRO A 121 1.71 14.71 -13.52
CA PRO A 121 1.27 16.10 -13.56
C PRO A 121 0.94 16.63 -12.16
N GLY A 122 0.45 15.77 -11.27
CA GLY A 122 0.17 16.05 -9.87
C GLY A 122 1.10 15.27 -8.94
N GLY A 123 1.69 15.94 -7.96
CA GLY A 123 2.65 15.35 -7.02
C GLY A 123 4.11 15.52 -7.45
N ALA A 124 5.03 15.28 -6.53
CA ALA A 124 6.46 15.42 -6.78
C ALA A 124 7.14 14.05 -6.73
N ILE A 125 7.83 13.68 -7.81
CA ILE A 125 8.68 12.47 -7.84
C ILE A 125 9.88 12.74 -6.96
N LEU A 126 10.02 11.97 -5.88
CA LEU A 126 11.22 11.98 -5.05
C LEU A 126 12.30 11.10 -5.66
N GLU A 127 11.91 9.92 -6.12
CA GLU A 127 12.83 8.93 -6.67
C GLU A 127 12.12 8.02 -7.68
N THR A 128 12.83 7.66 -8.75
CA THR A 128 12.42 6.59 -9.67
C THR A 128 13.23 5.35 -9.35
N ILE A 129 12.60 4.32 -8.79
CA ILE A 129 13.27 3.07 -8.39
C ILE A 129 13.50 2.19 -9.61
N THR A 130 12.43 1.95 -10.36
CA THR A 130 12.47 1.24 -11.64
C THR A 130 11.83 2.13 -12.68
N LEU A 131 12.59 2.41 -13.74
CA LEU A 131 12.15 3.30 -14.81
C LEU A 131 10.76 2.89 -15.31
N ARG A 132 9.81 3.84 -15.31
CA ARG A 132 8.45 3.66 -15.83
C ARG A 132 7.57 2.68 -15.07
N LYS A 133 8.05 2.08 -13.98
CA LYS A 133 7.33 1.03 -13.26
C LYS A 133 7.16 1.28 -11.78
N ARG A 134 8.11 1.97 -11.14
CA ARG A 134 8.14 2.09 -9.68
C ARG A 134 8.76 3.40 -9.21
N TYR A 135 8.06 4.06 -8.29
CA TYR A 135 8.30 5.44 -7.88
C TYR A 135 8.13 5.64 -6.38
N PHE A 136 8.87 6.59 -5.83
CA PHE A 136 8.54 7.26 -4.58
C PHE A 136 8.06 8.67 -4.88
N ILE A 137 6.88 9.01 -4.35
CA ILE A 137 6.16 10.23 -4.71
C ILE A 137 5.68 10.90 -3.44
N ILE A 138 5.81 12.23 -3.40
CA ILE A 138 5.24 13.03 -2.32
C ILE A 138 3.87 13.53 -2.78
N SER A 139 2.82 13.08 -2.09
CA SER A 139 1.48 13.65 -2.27
C SER A 139 1.44 15.09 -1.77
N PRO A 140 0.79 16.02 -2.49
CA PRO A 140 0.62 17.38 -2.02
C PRO A 140 -0.40 17.43 -0.87
N ASN A 141 -0.44 18.54 -0.14
CA ASN A 141 -1.41 18.77 0.94
C ASN A 141 -2.88 18.79 0.47
N THR A 142 -3.16 18.91 -0.84
CA THR A 142 -4.50 18.73 -1.39
C THR A 142 -4.98 17.27 -1.29
N GLY A 143 -4.05 16.33 -1.10
CA GLY A 143 -4.32 14.90 -1.12
C GLY A 143 -4.63 14.36 -2.51
N VAL A 144 -4.32 15.09 -3.58
CA VAL A 144 -4.60 14.67 -4.95
C VAL A 144 -3.30 14.56 -5.74
N VAL A 145 -3.03 13.37 -6.27
CA VAL A 145 -1.88 13.07 -7.13
C VAL A 145 -2.45 12.52 -8.44
N SER A 146 -1.97 12.98 -9.58
CA SER A 146 -2.33 12.41 -10.87
C SER A 146 -1.12 11.81 -11.56
N VAL A 147 -1.36 10.68 -12.23
CA VAL A 147 -0.38 10.00 -13.07
C VAL A 147 -1.00 9.74 -14.41
N THR A 148 -0.28 10.03 -15.48
CA THR A 148 -0.64 9.61 -16.83
C THR A 148 0.27 8.49 -17.23
N ILE A 149 -0.30 7.34 -17.57
CA ILE A 149 0.41 6.17 -18.04
C ILE A 149 0.13 6.05 -19.52
N LYS A 150 1.17 5.83 -20.33
CA LYS A 150 1.02 5.53 -21.76
C LYS A 150 1.55 4.17 -22.10
N TYR A 151 0.84 3.47 -22.96
CA TYR A 151 1.26 2.19 -23.48
C TYR A 151 0.63 1.97 -24.87
N THR A 152 1.43 1.44 -25.80
CA THR A 152 0.95 1.18 -27.16
C THR A 152 0.60 -0.30 -27.32
N GLY A 153 -0.65 -0.56 -27.67
CA GLY A 153 -1.22 -1.90 -27.83
C GLY A 153 -1.96 -2.39 -26.57
N ALA A 154 -2.56 -3.56 -26.67
CA ALA A 154 -3.38 -4.09 -25.59
C ALA A 154 -2.54 -4.56 -24.38
N HIS A 155 -2.82 -3.99 -23.19
CA HIS A 155 -2.31 -4.50 -21.91
C HIS A 155 -3.17 -4.01 -20.75
N ASP A 156 -3.26 -4.84 -19.72
CA ASP A 156 -3.99 -4.56 -18.48
C ASP A 156 -2.99 -4.27 -17.35
N TYR A 157 -3.09 -3.10 -16.75
CA TYR A 157 -2.32 -2.70 -15.56
C TYR A 157 -3.23 -2.46 -14.36
N ARG A 158 -2.64 -2.48 -13.17
CA ARG A 158 -3.16 -1.86 -11.95
C ARG A 158 -2.08 -1.00 -11.32
N LEU A 159 -2.48 0.15 -10.78
CA LEU A 159 -1.59 0.99 -10.00
C LEU A 159 -1.68 0.55 -8.54
N ALA A 160 -0.57 0.11 -7.99
CA ALA A 160 -0.43 -0.24 -6.59
C ALA A 160 0.22 0.91 -5.82
N VAL A 161 -0.42 1.35 -4.75
CA VAL A 161 0.07 2.40 -3.86
C VAL A 161 0.23 1.81 -2.48
N ALA A 162 1.47 1.73 -1.99
CA ALA A 162 1.76 1.43 -0.61
C ALA A 162 1.84 2.71 0.22
N ARG A 163 1.10 2.70 1.33
CA ARG A 163 1.11 3.75 2.34
C ARG A 163 0.95 3.11 3.71
N ASN A 164 1.80 3.48 4.66
CA ASN A 164 1.67 3.04 6.06
C ASN A 164 1.49 1.51 6.21
N GLY A 165 2.20 0.73 5.39
CA GLY A 165 2.11 -0.74 5.37
C GLY A 165 0.79 -1.31 4.84
N ARG A 166 -0.06 -0.50 4.20
CA ARG A 166 -1.19 -0.96 3.37
C ARG A 166 -0.82 -0.84 1.92
N ILE A 167 -1.31 -1.75 1.10
CA ILE A 167 -1.22 -1.66 -0.35
C ILE A 167 -2.64 -1.52 -0.87
N TYR A 168 -2.85 -0.49 -1.68
CA TYR A 168 -4.11 -0.21 -2.35
C TYR A 168 -3.90 -0.40 -3.84
N TYR A 169 -4.87 -1.02 -4.51
CA TYR A 169 -4.83 -1.22 -5.95
C TYR A 169 -5.91 -0.38 -6.60
N SER A 170 -5.58 0.26 -7.72
CA SER A 170 -6.56 0.92 -8.56
C SER A 170 -7.53 -0.09 -9.17
N PRO A 171 -8.70 0.39 -9.66
CA PRO A 171 -9.42 -0.28 -10.74
C PRO A 171 -8.49 -0.63 -11.92
N LEU A 172 -8.95 -1.53 -12.77
CA LEU A 172 -8.20 -1.97 -13.94
C LEU A 172 -7.92 -0.79 -14.88
N ILE A 173 -6.67 -0.66 -15.30
CA ILE A 173 -6.21 0.30 -16.31
C ILE A 173 -6.01 -0.53 -17.58
N ARG A 174 -6.95 -0.44 -18.51
CA ARG A 174 -6.96 -1.25 -19.73
C ARG A 174 -6.63 -0.39 -20.92
N PHE A 175 -5.54 -0.72 -21.61
CA PHE A 175 -5.22 -0.17 -22.92
C PHE A 175 -5.85 -1.06 -24.00
N GLU A 176 -6.56 -0.46 -24.93
CA GLU A 176 -7.11 -1.08 -26.12
C GLU A 176 -6.16 -0.85 -27.32
N VAL A 177 -6.35 -1.59 -28.43
CA VAL A 177 -5.43 -1.56 -29.59
C VAL A 177 -5.62 -0.32 -30.44
#